data_AF-A0A9P5X545-F1
#
_entry.id   AF-A0A9P5X545-F1
#
_cell.length_a   1.000
_cell.length_b   1.000
_cell.length_c   1.000
_cell.angle_alpha   90.00
_cell.angle_beta   90.00
_cell.angle_gamma   90.00
#
_symmetry.space_group_name_H-M   'P 1'
#
loop_
_entity.id
_entity.type
_entity.pdbx_description
1 polymer ?
#
loop_
_entity_poly.entity_id
_entity_poly.type
_entity_poly.pdbx_seq_one_letter_code
_entity_poly.pdbx_strand_id
1 'polypeptide(L)'
;MGDHSQLAPLQPVVRKEPKGVVLVIYPFNPPIWTCIDPLVGTISAGNAIAVKPSKMGPHVSTLFADLIPKYLVPKLIAVVNGAAPEATKLLELRWDHSEQYTGGRRVGRIVSIATVKHLTPVSLHLGSWVWGHPYGVRWWKLRWIF
;
A
#
# COMPACT_ATOMS: atom_id res chain seq x y z
N MET A 1 12.53 10.46 -35.56
CA MET A 1 11.92 11.53 -34.74
C MET A 1 10.61 11.86 -35.44
N GLY A 2 9.52 11.20 -35.05
CA GLY A 2 8.25 11.24 -35.78
C GLY A 2 7.52 12.55 -35.53
N ASP A 3 7.02 13.15 -36.60
CA ASP A 3 6.32 14.43 -36.61
C ASP A 3 5.05 14.39 -35.73
N HIS A 4 5.03 15.18 -34.66
CA HIS A 4 3.90 15.31 -33.72
C HIS A 4 2.72 16.12 -34.31
N SER A 5 2.86 16.67 -35.52
CA SER A 5 1.85 17.54 -36.16
C SER A 5 0.55 16.81 -36.54
N GLN A 6 0.58 15.48 -36.71
CA GLN A 6 -0.58 14.70 -37.18
C GLN A 6 -1.60 14.34 -36.08
N LEU A 7 -1.29 14.61 -34.80
CA LEU A 7 -2.20 14.34 -33.67
C LEU A 7 -2.97 15.58 -33.18
N ALA A 8 -2.73 16.75 -33.79
CA ALA A 8 -3.37 18.02 -33.44
C ALA A 8 -4.92 18.00 -33.40
N PRO A 9 -5.66 17.27 -34.27
CA PRO A 9 -7.13 17.27 -34.22
C PRO A 9 -7.74 16.39 -33.12
N LEU A 10 -6.97 15.52 -32.46
CA LEU A 10 -7.49 14.58 -31.46
C LEU A 10 -7.44 15.13 -30.02
N GLN A 11 -6.59 16.12 -29.74
CA GLN A 11 -6.36 16.72 -28.41
C GLN A 11 -6.55 15.73 -27.23
N PRO A 12 -5.83 14.60 -27.19
CA PRO A 12 -6.05 13.59 -26.17
C PRO A 12 -5.77 14.16 -24.77
N VAL A 13 -6.76 14.08 -23.89
CA VAL A 13 -6.65 14.52 -22.49
C VAL A 13 -6.58 13.30 -21.58
N VAL A 14 -5.59 13.28 -20.68
CA VAL A 14 -5.48 12.22 -19.66
C VAL A 14 -6.27 12.64 -18.42
N ARG A 15 -7.34 11.91 -18.11
CA ARG A 15 -8.13 12.08 -16.88
C ARG A 15 -7.72 11.01 -15.87
N LYS A 16 -7.43 11.41 -14.63
CA LYS A 16 -7.12 10.50 -13.53
C LYS A 16 -8.41 10.23 -12.75
N GLU A 17 -8.70 8.96 -12.51
CA GLU A 17 -9.88 8.51 -11.76
C GLU A 17 -9.44 7.62 -10.59
N PRO A 18 -10.20 7.63 -9.47
CA PRO A 18 -9.92 6.77 -8.34
C PRO A 18 -10.06 5.30 -8.75
N LYS A 19 -9.20 4.45 -8.19
CA LYS A 19 -9.27 3.00 -8.39
C LYS A 19 -10.44 2.37 -7.65
N GLY A 20 -10.81 2.91 -6.49
CA GLY A 20 -11.89 2.37 -5.63
C GLY A 20 -11.40 2.12 -4.21
N VAL A 21 -11.35 0.84 -3.81
CA VAL A 21 -10.93 0.43 -2.46
C VAL A 21 -9.51 -0.11 -2.45
N VAL A 22 -8.68 0.45 -1.57
CA VAL A 22 -7.26 0.16 -1.47
C VAL A 22 -6.91 -0.51 -0.15
N LEU A 23 -6.20 -1.64 -0.19
CA LEU A 23 -5.69 -2.31 1.01
C LEU A 23 -4.21 -1.95 1.24
N VAL A 24 -3.86 -1.42 2.43
CA VAL A 24 -2.49 -1.09 2.84
C VAL A 24 -1.99 -1.99 3.97
N ILE A 25 -0.84 -2.65 3.81
CA ILE A 25 -0.24 -3.55 4.82
C ILE A 25 1.17 -3.08 5.24
N TYR A 26 1.26 -2.33 6.33
CA TYR A 26 2.52 -1.69 6.73
C TYR A 26 3.39 -2.52 7.70
N PRO A 27 4.73 -2.34 7.64
CA PRO A 27 5.69 -2.95 8.56
C PRO A 27 5.76 -2.20 9.89
N PHE A 28 6.55 -2.79 10.80
CA PHE A 28 6.82 -2.25 12.12
C PHE A 28 7.89 -1.15 12.17
N ASN A 29 8.58 -0.85 11.06
CA ASN A 29 9.74 0.04 11.06
C ASN A 29 9.82 0.84 9.75
N PRO A 30 9.72 2.19 9.76
CA PRO A 30 9.13 3.06 10.79
C PRO A 30 7.59 3.06 10.69
N PRO A 31 6.85 2.67 11.75
CA PRO A 31 5.44 2.27 11.64
C PRO A 31 4.47 3.45 11.44
N ILE A 32 4.86 4.66 11.86
CA ILE A 32 4.05 5.87 11.70
C ILE A 32 4.19 6.40 10.26
N TRP A 33 5.42 6.63 9.81
CA TRP A 33 5.70 7.20 8.49
C TRP A 33 5.19 6.30 7.35
N THR A 34 5.46 5.00 7.44
CA THR A 34 5.02 4.03 6.42
C THR A 34 3.51 3.80 6.39
N CYS A 35 2.77 4.28 7.39
CA CYS A 35 1.31 4.25 7.39
C CYS A 35 0.72 5.57 6.87
N ILE A 36 1.29 6.71 7.25
CA ILE A 36 0.75 8.04 6.90
C ILE A 36 1.02 8.39 5.44
N ASP A 37 2.23 8.10 4.94
CA ASP A 37 2.61 8.42 3.56
C ASP A 37 1.65 7.83 2.51
N PRO A 38 1.36 6.50 2.50
CA PRO A 38 0.33 5.95 1.63
C PRO A 38 -1.06 6.51 1.93
N LEU A 39 -1.45 6.62 3.20
CA LEU A 39 -2.78 7.08 3.59
C LEU A 39 -3.11 8.44 2.95
N VAL A 40 -2.17 9.38 2.97
CA VAL A 40 -2.34 10.70 2.33
C VAL A 40 -2.44 10.57 0.81
N GLY A 41 -1.60 9.75 0.18
CA GLY A 41 -1.64 9.45 -1.26
C GLY A 41 -2.97 8.82 -1.71
N THR A 42 -3.46 7.81 -0.99
CA THR A 42 -4.71 7.11 -1.30
C THR A 42 -5.92 8.03 -1.15
N ILE A 43 -5.98 8.82 -0.07
CA ILE A 43 -7.09 9.76 0.19
C ILE A 43 -7.10 10.88 -0.84
N SER A 44 -5.94 11.47 -1.15
CA SER A 44 -5.83 12.52 -2.16
C SER A 44 -6.21 12.02 -3.57
N ALA A 45 -5.99 10.74 -3.86
CA ALA A 45 -6.46 10.09 -5.08
C ALA A 45 -7.96 9.78 -5.09
N GLY A 46 -8.69 10.05 -4.00
CA GLY A 46 -10.14 9.86 -3.89
C GLY A 46 -10.57 8.42 -3.62
N ASN A 47 -9.68 7.58 -3.08
CA ASN A 47 -9.97 6.18 -2.82
C ASN A 47 -10.40 5.94 -1.37
N ALA A 48 -11.18 4.86 -1.16
CA ALA A 48 -11.39 4.29 0.17
C ALA A 48 -10.19 3.40 0.54
N ILE A 49 -9.88 3.27 1.83
CA ILE A 49 -8.68 2.61 2.30
C ILE A 49 -8.93 1.70 3.51
N ALA A 50 -8.40 0.49 3.44
CA ALA A 50 -8.32 -0.46 4.54
C ALA A 50 -6.84 -0.57 4.98
N VAL A 51 -6.58 -0.25 6.24
CA VAL A 51 -5.24 -0.07 6.79
C VAL A 51 -4.96 -1.21 7.78
N LYS A 52 -3.94 -2.02 7.50
CA LYS A 52 -3.57 -3.18 8.32
C LYS A 52 -2.19 -3.03 8.96
N PRO A 53 -2.12 -2.70 10.27
CA PRO A 53 -0.85 -2.64 10.98
C PRO A 53 -0.10 -3.95 11.10
N SER A 54 1.22 -3.80 11.27
CA SER A 54 2.07 -4.89 11.74
C SER A 54 1.76 -5.24 13.20
N LYS A 55 1.61 -6.54 13.48
CA LYS A 55 1.50 -7.09 14.84
C LYS A 55 2.66 -6.68 15.75
N MET A 56 3.85 -6.45 15.19
CA MET A 56 5.05 -6.19 15.99
C MET A 56 5.09 -4.77 16.60
N GLY A 57 4.12 -3.90 16.29
CA GLY A 57 3.97 -2.57 16.90
C GLY A 57 2.61 -2.36 17.55
N PRO A 58 2.26 -3.10 18.62
CA PRO A 58 0.90 -3.11 19.19
C PRO A 58 0.43 -1.75 19.73
N HIS A 59 1.35 -0.94 20.26
CA HIS A 59 1.03 0.41 20.73
C HIS A 59 0.64 1.33 19.58
N VAL A 60 1.34 1.21 18.45
CA VAL A 60 1.07 2.03 17.26
C VAL A 60 -0.23 1.60 16.60
N SER A 61 -0.51 0.29 16.50
CA SER A 61 -1.78 -0.19 15.95
C SER A 61 -2.99 0.24 16.78
N THR A 62 -2.84 0.27 18.11
CA THR A 62 -3.89 0.76 19.01
C THR A 62 -4.11 2.26 18.83
N LEU A 63 -3.01 3.04 18.77
CA LEU A 63 -3.10 4.48 18.49
C LEU A 63 -3.81 4.79 17.17
N PHE A 64 -3.50 4.07 16.08
CA PHE A 64 -4.17 4.27 14.80
C PHE A 64 -5.65 3.87 14.86
N ALA A 65 -5.98 2.77 15.55
CA ALA A 65 -7.37 2.36 15.73
C ALA A 65 -8.20 3.38 16.54
N ASP A 66 -7.58 4.09 17.49
CA ASP A 66 -8.25 5.11 18.30
C ASP A 66 -8.34 6.47 17.60
N LEU A 67 -7.31 6.87 16.85
CA LEU A 67 -7.22 8.19 16.24
C LEU A 67 -7.94 8.26 14.89
N ILE A 68 -7.81 7.24 14.03
CA ILE A 68 -8.39 7.29 12.68
C ILE A 68 -9.91 7.56 12.72
N PRO A 69 -10.72 6.86 13.53
CA PRO A 69 -12.16 7.11 13.58
C PRO A 69 -12.54 8.48 14.16
N LYS A 70 -11.65 9.12 14.93
CA LYS A 70 -11.89 10.45 15.54
C LYS A 70 -11.69 11.58 14.54
N TYR A 71 -10.74 11.44 13.62
CA TYR A 71 -10.35 12.50 12.69
C TYR A 71 -10.81 12.24 11.25
N LEU A 72 -11.07 10.99 10.89
CA LEU A 72 -11.36 10.58 9.51
C LEU A 72 -12.68 9.81 9.43
N VAL A 73 -13.29 9.81 8.23
CA VAL A 73 -14.60 9.20 7.98
C VAL A 73 -14.49 7.67 8.10
N PRO A 74 -15.12 7.03 9.11
CA PRO A 74 -14.96 5.59 9.35
C PRO A 74 -15.49 4.70 8.22
N LYS A 75 -16.39 5.25 7.37
CA LYS A 75 -16.93 4.54 6.19
C LYS A 75 -15.93 4.44 5.05
N LEU A 76 -14.98 5.37 4.96
CA LEU A 76 -13.96 5.42 3.90
C LEU A 76 -12.62 4.85 4.36
N ILE A 77 -12.36 4.86 5.67
CA ILE A 77 -11.07 4.49 6.25
C ILE A 77 -11.31 3.49 7.38
N ALA A 78 -10.87 2.26 7.18
CA ALA A 78 -11.00 1.18 8.16
C ALA A 78 -9.62 0.71 8.63
N VAL A 79 -9.45 0.51 9.94
CA VAL A 79 -8.24 -0.07 10.53
C VAL A 79 -8.53 -1.50 10.94
N VAL A 80 -7.75 -2.45 10.42
CA VAL A 80 -7.90 -3.87 10.75
C VAL A 80 -6.67 -4.37 11.49
N ASN A 81 -6.80 -4.52 12.80
CA ASN A 81 -5.74 -5.07 13.64
C ASN A 81 -5.75 -6.60 13.56
N GLY A 82 -4.58 -7.22 13.35
CA GLY A 82 -4.49 -8.67 13.28
C GLY A 82 -3.10 -9.20 12.93
N ALA A 83 -2.91 -10.50 13.19
CA ALA A 83 -1.69 -11.24 12.90
C ALA A 83 -1.69 -11.73 11.44
N ALA A 84 -1.10 -12.89 11.19
CA ALA A 84 -1.08 -13.54 9.88
C ALA A 84 -2.47 -14.04 9.40
N PRO A 85 -3.31 -14.70 10.23
CA PRO A 85 -4.56 -15.27 9.74
C PRO A 85 -5.57 -14.20 9.29
N GLU A 86 -5.63 -13.05 9.97
CA GLU A 86 -6.46 -11.92 9.56
C GLU A 86 -5.94 -11.29 8.26
N ALA A 87 -4.61 -11.22 8.08
CA ALA A 87 -4.02 -10.74 6.83
C ALA A 87 -4.35 -11.67 5.65
N THR A 88 -4.34 -12.98 5.85
CA THR A 88 -4.73 -13.95 4.81
C THR A 88 -6.20 -13.76 4.42
N LYS A 89 -7.10 -13.63 5.39
CA LYS A 89 -8.53 -13.36 5.12
C LYS A 89 -8.74 -12.03 4.40
N LEU A 90 -8.00 -10.98 4.76
CA LEU A 90 -8.05 -9.71 4.04
C LEU A 90 -7.59 -9.86 2.59
N LEU A 91 -6.55 -10.65 2.32
CA LEU A 91 -6.06 -10.89 0.97
C LEU A 91 -7.00 -11.74 0.10
N GLU A 92 -7.95 -12.45 0.69
CA GLU A 92 -9.00 -13.19 -0.04
C GLU A 92 -10.12 -12.27 -0.55
N LEU A 93 -10.31 -11.11 0.08
CA LEU A 93 -11.28 -10.12 -0.35
C LEU A 93 -10.84 -9.45 -1.66
N ARG A 94 -11.83 -8.93 -2.40
CA ARG A 94 -11.58 -8.19 -3.64
C ARG A 94 -11.20 -6.75 -3.30
N TRP A 95 -10.07 -6.31 -3.83
CA TRP A 95 -9.58 -4.94 -3.72
C TRP A 95 -9.34 -4.39 -5.13
N ASP A 96 -9.52 -3.08 -5.32
CA ASP A 96 -9.25 -2.42 -6.60
C ASP A 96 -7.78 -2.01 -6.72
N HIS A 97 -7.12 -1.87 -5.58
CA HIS A 97 -5.66 -1.78 -5.49
C HIS A 97 -5.19 -2.41 -4.18
N SER A 98 -4.10 -3.18 -4.21
CA SER A 98 -3.43 -3.58 -2.99
C SER A 98 -2.12 -2.80 -2.91
N GLU A 99 -2.10 -1.83 -2.03
CA GLU A 99 -1.01 -0.90 -1.83
C GLU A 99 -0.10 -1.38 -0.69
N GLN A 100 1.21 -1.28 -0.93
CA GLN A 100 2.30 -1.42 0.04
C GLN A 100 2.17 -2.55 1.05
N TYR A 101 2.55 -3.77 0.64
CA TYR A 101 3.31 -4.62 1.55
C TYR A 101 4.77 -4.12 1.55
N THR A 102 5.16 -3.40 2.60
CA THR A 102 6.56 -3.02 2.83
C THR A 102 7.20 -4.05 3.75
N GLY A 103 8.03 -4.95 3.25
CA GLY A 103 8.60 -6.02 4.07
C GLY A 103 9.45 -7.04 3.30
N GLY A 104 9.62 -8.22 3.89
CA GLY A 104 10.44 -9.30 3.32
C GLY A 104 9.85 -9.93 2.05
N ARG A 105 10.70 -10.23 1.06
CA ARG A 105 10.32 -10.75 -0.28
C ARG A 105 9.35 -11.95 -0.26
N ARG A 106 9.49 -12.85 0.73
CA ARG A 106 8.65 -14.06 0.86
C ARG A 106 7.16 -13.72 0.97
N VAL A 107 6.81 -12.78 1.85
CA VAL A 107 5.41 -12.40 2.07
C VAL A 107 4.89 -11.54 0.92
N GLY A 108 5.74 -10.69 0.31
CA GLY A 108 5.36 -9.96 -0.89
C GLY A 108 4.93 -10.88 -2.05
N ARG A 109 5.61 -12.03 -2.20
CA ARG A 109 5.21 -13.06 -3.16
C ARG A 109 3.85 -13.68 -2.82
N ILE A 110 3.58 -13.92 -1.54
CA ILE A 110 2.29 -14.45 -1.08
C ILE A 110 1.16 -13.46 -1.38
N VAL A 111 1.37 -12.17 -1.09
CA VAL A 111 0.43 -11.09 -1.39
C VAL A 111 0.14 -11.04 -2.89
N SER A 112 1.19 -11.02 -3.73
CA SER A 112 1.05 -11.00 -5.18
C SER A 112 0.27 -12.20 -5.73
N ILE A 113 0.50 -13.41 -5.20
CA ILE A 113 -0.24 -14.60 -5.62
C ILE A 113 -1.70 -14.52 -5.19
N ALA A 114 -1.99 -13.99 -4.00
CA ALA A 114 -3.36 -13.84 -3.52
C ALA A 114 -4.16 -12.84 -4.37
N THR A 115 -3.55 -11.73 -4.78
CA THR A 115 -4.20 -10.68 -5.57
C THR A 115 -4.43 -11.06 -7.03
N VAL A 116 -3.67 -12.01 -7.58
CA VAL A 116 -3.87 -12.51 -8.96
C VAL A 116 -5.28 -13.06 -9.16
N LYS A 117 -5.89 -13.67 -8.14
CA LYS A 117 -7.26 -14.21 -8.22
C LYS A 117 -8.29 -13.15 -8.61
N HIS A 118 -8.05 -11.90 -8.24
CA HIS A 118 -8.93 -10.76 -8.48
C HIS A 118 -8.37 -9.78 -9.52
N LEU A 119 -7.24 -10.11 -10.16
CA LEU A 119 -6.50 -9.23 -11.08
C LEU A 119 -6.20 -7.84 -10.50
N THR A 120 -6.04 -7.77 -9.17
CA THR A 120 -5.80 -6.51 -8.48
C THR A 120 -4.36 -6.03 -8.73
N PRO A 121 -4.16 -4.77 -9.19
CA PRO A 121 -2.82 -4.20 -9.31
C PRO A 121 -2.16 -4.06 -7.94
N VAL A 122 -0.88 -4.46 -7.84
CA VAL A 122 -0.12 -4.48 -6.59
C VAL A 122 1.06 -3.51 -6.63
N SER A 123 1.27 -2.80 -5.52
CA SER A 123 2.47 -1.99 -5.30
C SER A 123 3.29 -2.62 -4.17
N LEU A 124 4.43 -3.22 -4.48
CA LEU A 124 5.26 -3.96 -3.52
C LEU A 124 6.56 -3.20 -3.21
N HIS A 125 6.69 -2.72 -1.96
CA HIS A 125 7.87 -1.98 -1.51
C HIS A 125 8.80 -2.92 -0.74
N LEU A 126 9.47 -3.81 -1.46
CA LEU A 126 10.28 -4.86 -0.86
C LEU A 126 11.69 -4.36 -0.53
N GLY A 127 12.12 -4.62 0.70
CA GLY A 127 13.50 -4.42 1.14
C GLY A 127 14.23 -5.75 1.35
N SER A 128 15.56 -5.73 1.28
CA SER A 128 16.39 -6.84 1.77
C SER A 128 16.62 -6.66 3.27
N TRP A 129 16.25 -7.65 4.07
CA TRP A 129 16.59 -7.71 5.50
C TRP A 129 18.01 -8.27 5.60
N VAL A 130 19.02 -7.41 5.79
CA VAL A 130 20.40 -7.84 6.12
C VAL A 130 20.70 -7.42 7.55
N TRP A 131 20.72 -8.39 8.46
CA TRP A 131 21.45 -8.27 9.71
C TRP A 131 22.91 -8.64 9.43
N GLY A 132 23.87 -7.79 9.83
CA GLY A 132 25.31 -8.12 9.84
C GLY A 132 26.23 -7.38 8.86
N HIS A 133 25.78 -6.36 8.12
CA HIS A 133 26.69 -5.52 7.34
C HIS A 133 27.19 -4.33 8.20
N PRO A 134 28.51 -4.05 8.25
CA PRO A 134 29.08 -2.95 9.05
C PRO A 134 28.67 -1.53 8.61
N TYR A 135 27.90 -1.40 7.53
CA TYR A 135 27.36 -0.13 7.06
C TYR A 135 25.84 -0.19 7.08
N GLY A 136 25.24 0.68 7.87
CA GLY A 136 23.82 0.70 8.23
C GLY A 136 22.83 0.59 7.07
N VAL A 137 21.60 0.26 7.47
CA VAL A 137 20.41 0.02 6.63
C VAL A 137 20.32 1.00 5.44
N ARG A 138 20.48 0.50 4.21
CA ARG A 138 20.22 1.29 2.98
C ARG A 138 18.72 1.28 2.67
N TRP A 139 18.01 2.29 3.17
CA TRP A 139 16.56 2.50 2.97
C TRP A 139 16.15 2.94 1.55
N TRP A 140 17.10 3.29 0.68
CA TRP A 140 16.81 4.13 -0.50
C TRP A 140 16.91 3.47 -1.88
N LYS A 141 17.12 2.15 -1.99
CA LYS A 141 17.00 1.46 -3.29
C LYS A 141 15.56 0.98 -3.52
N LEU A 142 14.65 1.95 -3.67
CA LEU A 142 13.33 1.73 -4.27
C LEU A 142 13.54 1.45 -5.77
N ARG A 143 13.35 0.20 -6.19
CA ARG A 143 13.22 -0.14 -7.60
C ARG A 143 11.73 -0.27 -7.87
N TRP A 144 11.15 0.79 -8.41
CA TRP A 144 9.79 0.79 -8.94
C TRP A 144 9.74 -0.22 -10.10
N ILE A 145 8.98 -1.29 -9.94
CA ILE A 145 8.58 -2.15 -11.06
C ILE A 145 7.16 -1.69 -11.35
N PHE A 146 7.02 -0.84 -12.36
CA PHE A 146 5.75 -0.53 -13.01
C PHE A 146 5.40 -1.65 -13.98
#